data_AF-A0AB33BYG0-F1
#
_entry.id   AF-A0AB33BYG0-F1
#
_cell.length_a   1.000
_cell.length_b   1.000
_cell.length_c   1.000
_cell.angle_alpha   90.00
_cell.angle_beta   90.00
_cell.angle_gamma   90.00
#
_symmetry.space_group_name_H-M   'P 1'
#
loop_
_entity.id
_entity.type
_entity.pdbx_description
1 polymer ?
#
loop_
_entity_poly.entity_id
_entity_poly.type
_entity_poly.pdbx_seq_one_letter_code
_entity_poly.pdbx_strand_id
1 'polypeptide(L)'
;MNRGERNRIKVGRRVLIYGISEEEIIDPNTGESLGYLEIVKGTGRVINVQDNMATIESDKKQTFRRKLDNSNPFYLLASPREKAEIIEFDEPKPFENPKIGDWVKPL
;
A
#
# COMPACT_ATOMS: atom_id res chain seq x y z
N MET A 1 7.19 -1.87 -12.27
CA MET A 1 7.37 -3.30 -12.66
C MET A 1 8.11 -3.40 -13.98
N ASN A 2 8.87 -4.47 -14.19
CA ASN A 2 9.66 -4.69 -15.42
C ASN A 2 8.83 -5.41 -16.51
N ARG A 3 7.62 -4.89 -16.74
CA ARG A 3 6.67 -5.32 -17.76
C ARG A 3 5.92 -4.10 -18.28
N GLY A 4 5.77 -4.00 -19.60
CA GLY A 4 5.21 -2.82 -20.28
C GLY A 4 4.24 -3.17 -21.41
N GLU A 5 4.12 -2.31 -22.41
CA GLU A 5 3.23 -2.49 -23.58
C GLU A 5 3.49 -3.81 -24.31
N ARG A 6 4.76 -4.19 -24.48
CA ARG A 6 5.16 -5.45 -25.13
C ARG A 6 4.66 -6.69 -24.38
N ASN A 7 4.35 -6.52 -23.09
CA ASN A 7 3.76 -7.56 -22.23
C ASN A 7 2.25 -7.39 -22.05
N ARG A 8 1.61 -6.56 -22.89
CA ARG A 8 0.16 -6.28 -22.85
C ARG A 8 -0.32 -5.75 -21.49
N ILE A 9 0.54 -4.98 -20.81
CA ILE A 9 0.15 -4.20 -19.63
C ILE A 9 -0.67 -3.00 -20.08
N LYS A 10 -1.71 -2.65 -19.31
CA LYS A 10 -2.59 -1.51 -19.58
C LYS A 10 -2.71 -0.63 -18.34
N VAL A 11 -2.81 0.69 -18.56
CA VAL A 11 -3.19 1.64 -17.52
C VAL A 11 -4.53 1.23 -16.91
N GLY A 12 -4.67 1.43 -15.59
CA GLY A 12 -5.86 1.07 -14.83
C GLY A 12 -5.91 -0.37 -14.35
N ARG A 13 -5.03 -1.26 -14.83
CA ARG A 13 -4.94 -2.64 -14.34
C ARG A 13 -4.55 -2.64 -12.86
N ARG A 14 -5.30 -3.40 -12.06
CA ARG A 14 -4.97 -3.66 -10.64
C ARG A 14 -4.01 -4.84 -10.52
N VAL A 15 -3.10 -4.75 -9.58
CA VAL A 15 -2.05 -5.75 -9.34
C VAL A 15 -1.75 -5.90 -7.85
N LEU A 16 -1.22 -7.06 -7.48
CA LEU A 16 -0.65 -7.37 -6.17
C LEU A 16 0.87 -7.33 -6.27
N ILE A 17 1.51 -6.64 -5.32
CA ILE A 17 2.96 -6.64 -5.14
C ILE A 17 3.27 -7.55 -3.95
N TYR A 18 4.18 -8.50 -4.12
CA TYR A 18 4.54 -9.47 -3.09
C TYR A 18 6.01 -9.90 -3.21
N GLY A 19 6.64 -10.19 -2.07
CA GLY A 19 7.93 -10.87 -2.00
C GLY A 19 7.73 -12.37 -1.78
N ILE A 20 8.81 -13.14 -1.90
CA ILE A 20 8.86 -14.57 -1.51
C ILE A 20 9.71 -14.67 -0.25
N SER A 21 9.33 -15.50 0.72
CA SER A 21 10.15 -15.77 1.91
C SER A 21 11.50 -16.37 1.54
N GLU A 22 12.50 -16.14 2.39
CA GLU A 22 13.83 -16.75 2.21
C GLU A 22 13.82 -18.25 2.55
N GLU A 23 12.99 -18.63 3.53
CA GLU A 23 12.84 -20.00 3.99
C GLU A 23 11.62 -20.67 3.36
N GLU A 24 11.78 -21.95 3.03
CA GLU A 24 10.72 -22.83 2.59
C GLU A 24 9.90 -23.30 3.80
N ILE A 25 8.58 -23.42 3.64
CA ILE A 25 7.69 -23.96 4.64
C ILE A 25 7.71 -25.48 4.49
N ILE A 26 8.04 -26.19 5.57
CA ILE A 26 8.02 -27.65 5.64
C ILE A 26 6.93 -28.07 6.63
N ASP A 27 6.10 -29.04 6.26
CA ASP A 27 5.15 -29.64 7.19
C ASP A 27 5.92 -30.44 8.26
N PRO A 28 5.81 -30.08 9.56
CA PRO A 28 6.56 -30.73 10.61
C PRO A 28 6.14 -32.19 10.86
N ASN A 29 4.95 -32.60 10.41
CA ASN A 29 4.44 -33.96 10.64
C ASN A 29 4.86 -34.93 9.52
N THR A 30 4.88 -34.46 8.28
CA THR A 30 5.13 -35.30 7.09
C THR A 30 6.52 -35.08 6.50
N GLY A 31 7.16 -33.94 6.77
CA GLY A 31 8.41 -33.52 6.13
C GLY A 31 8.23 -33.04 4.69
N GLU A 32 7.00 -32.91 4.21
CA GLU A 32 6.72 -32.42 2.85
C GLU A 32 6.98 -30.91 2.74
N SER A 33 7.50 -30.50 1.58
CA SER A 33 7.59 -29.08 1.24
C SER A 33 6.21 -28.53 0.88
N LEU A 34 5.86 -27.41 1.52
CA LEU A 34 4.68 -26.58 1.22
C LEU A 34 5.05 -25.35 0.38
N GLY A 35 6.31 -25.25 -0.07
CA GLY A 35 6.85 -24.14 -0.84
C GLY A 35 7.16 -22.89 0.00
N TYR A 36 7.26 -21.74 -0.67
CA TYR A 36 7.67 -20.48 -0.03
C TYR A 36 6.48 -19.54 0.19
N LEU A 37 6.51 -18.77 1.28
CA LEU A 37 5.45 -17.82 1.62
C LEU A 37 5.49 -16.60 0.70
N GLU A 38 4.35 -16.23 0.14
CA GLU A 38 4.16 -14.93 -0.52
C GLU A 38 3.92 -13.83 0.54
N ILE A 39 4.88 -12.91 0.70
CA ILE A 39 4.80 -11.79 1.63
C ILE A 39 4.19 -10.58 0.90
N VAL A 40 2.91 -10.32 1.12
CA VAL A 40 2.18 -9.21 0.47
C VAL A 40 2.74 -7.85 0.89
N LYS A 41 3.08 -7.02 -0.10
CA LYS A 41 3.55 -5.63 0.09
C LYS A 41 2.43 -4.61 -0.10
N GLY A 42 1.43 -4.97 -0.89
CA GLY A 42 0.24 -4.15 -1.12
C GLY A 42 -0.39 -4.37 -2.48
N THR A 43 -1.47 -3.64 -2.72
CA THR A 43 -2.20 -3.62 -3.99
C THR A 43 -2.04 -2.26 -4.64
N GLY A 44 -2.03 -2.24 -5.96
CA GLY A 44 -1.84 -0.99 -6.69
C GLY A 44 -2.46 -1.01 -8.08
N ARG A 45 -2.49 0.16 -8.70
CA ARG A 45 -3.01 0.38 -10.05
C ARG A 45 -1.90 0.86 -10.95
N VAL A 46 -1.85 0.34 -12.18
CA VAL A 46 -0.92 0.83 -13.20
C VAL A 46 -1.34 2.22 -13.64
N ILE A 47 -0.47 3.22 -13.45
CA ILE A 47 -0.75 4.63 -13.79
C ILE A 47 -0.02 5.08 -15.06
N ASN A 48 1.08 4.43 -15.42
CA ASN A 48 1.84 4.74 -16.62
C ASN A 48 2.44 3.46 -17.21
N VAL A 49 2.49 3.36 -18.54
CA VAL A 49 3.04 2.21 -19.27
C VAL A 49 4.03 2.71 -20.32
N GLN A 50 5.18 2.06 -20.39
CA GLN A 50 6.21 2.22 -21.41
C GLN A 50 6.42 0.87 -22.11
N ASP A 51 7.29 0.78 -23.12
CA ASP A 51 7.57 -0.46 -23.86
C ASP A 51 7.82 -1.68 -22.97
N ASN A 52 8.71 -1.54 -21.99
CA ASN A 52 9.27 -2.64 -21.20
C ASN A 52 9.02 -2.50 -19.68
N MET A 53 8.38 -1.42 -19.24
CA MET A 53 8.13 -1.17 -17.83
C MET A 53 6.82 -0.39 -17.62
N ALA A 54 6.32 -0.43 -16.40
CA ALA A 54 5.14 0.32 -15.99
C ALA A 54 5.26 0.81 -14.54
N THR A 55 4.67 1.96 -14.26
CA THR A 55 4.60 2.56 -12.92
C THR A 55 3.29 2.15 -12.25
N ILE A 56 3.40 1.67 -11.01
CA ILE A 56 2.26 1.27 -10.19
C ILE A 56 2.17 2.23 -9.02
N GLU A 57 0.98 2.76 -8.78
CA GLU A 57 0.64 3.55 -7.61
C GLU A 57 -0.15 2.68 -6.62
N SER A 58 0.08 2.85 -5.32
CA SER A 58 -0.70 2.16 -4.28
C SER A 58 -2.16 2.58 -4.34
N ASP A 59 -3.08 1.62 -4.29
CA ASP A 59 -4.52 1.90 -4.27
C ASP A 59 -5.13 1.82 -2.86
N LYS A 60 -4.28 1.73 -1.83
CA LYS A 60 -4.69 1.77 -0.42
C LYS A 60 -4.61 3.20 0.13
N LYS A 61 -5.52 3.50 1.04
CA LYS A 61 -5.54 4.74 1.82
C LYS A 61 -5.31 4.45 3.30
N GLN A 62 -4.72 5.41 4.01
CA GLN A 62 -4.62 5.42 5.46
C GLN A 62 -5.40 6.62 5.99
N THR A 63 -6.34 6.35 6.89
CA THR A 63 -7.13 7.39 7.55
C THR A 63 -6.40 7.86 8.80
N PHE A 64 -6.19 9.16 8.89
CA PHE A 64 -5.61 9.84 10.04
C PHE A 64 -6.69 10.58 10.80
N ARG A 65 -6.53 10.64 12.13
CA ARG A 65 -7.38 11.41 13.03
C ARG A 65 -6.52 12.45 13.73
N ARG A 66 -6.83 13.74 13.50
CA ARG A 66 -6.18 14.83 14.22
C ARG A 66 -7.19 15.50 15.13
N LYS A 67 -6.87 15.59 16.43
CA LYS A 67 -7.58 16.46 17.36
C LYS A 67 -7.06 17.88 17.19
N LEU A 68 -7.92 18.84 16.88
CA LEU A 68 -7.59 20.24 17.05
C LEU A 68 -7.69 20.59 18.54
N ASP A 69 -6.57 20.98 19.12
CA ASP A 69 -6.51 21.42 20.52
C ASP A 69 -6.53 22.96 20.56
N ASN A 70 -7.64 23.55 20.98
CA ASN A 70 -7.85 25.00 21.02
C ASN A 70 -7.21 25.62 22.29
N SER A 71 -6.00 25.19 22.65
CA SER A 71 -5.27 25.70 23.82
C SER A 71 -4.68 27.11 23.61
N ASN A 72 -4.77 27.66 22.39
CA ASN A 72 -4.40 29.04 22.11
C ASN A 72 -5.48 30.00 22.68
N PRO A 73 -5.13 30.91 23.60
CA PRO A 73 -6.09 31.81 24.27
C PRO A 73 -6.87 32.70 23.30
N PHE A 74 -6.37 32.93 22.08
CA PHE A 74 -7.09 33.69 21.06
C PHE A 74 -8.34 32.97 20.52
N TYR A 75 -8.30 31.63 20.42
CA TYR A 75 -9.44 30.82 19.93
C TYR A 75 -10.55 30.67 20.98
N LEU A 76 -10.19 30.64 22.27
CA LEU A 76 -11.15 30.58 23.39
C LEU A 76 -12.05 31.83 23.48
N LEU A 77 -11.57 32.98 22.98
CA LEU A 77 -12.34 34.23 22.96
C LEU A 77 -13.37 34.28 21.83
N ALA A 78 -13.07 33.63 20.69
CA ALA A 78 -13.89 33.68 19.49
C ALA A 78 -15.04 32.65 19.51
N SER A 79 -14.81 31.45 20.08
CA SER A 79 -15.80 30.37 20.16
C SER A 79 -15.81 29.70 21.54
N PRO A 80 -16.53 30.23 22.55
CA PRO A 80 -16.48 29.72 23.93
C PRO A 80 -17.06 28.30 24.16
N ARG A 81 -17.57 27.63 23.11
CA ARG A 81 -18.39 26.40 23.23
C ARG A 81 -17.97 25.21 22.37
N GLU A 82 -16.93 25.33 21.55
CA GLU A 82 -16.59 24.24 20.63
C GLU A 82 -15.71 23.19 21.30
N LYS A 83 -16.29 21.99 21.46
CA LYS A 83 -15.58 20.76 21.84
C LYS A 83 -14.48 20.51 20.81
N ALA A 84 -13.33 20.00 21.26
CA ALA A 84 -12.23 19.60 20.40
C ALA A 84 -12.74 18.83 19.16
N GLU A 85 -12.51 19.38 17.97
CA GLU A 85 -12.93 18.78 16.72
C GLU A 85 -11.94 17.68 16.33
N ILE A 86 -12.46 16.50 15.99
CA ILE A 86 -11.68 15.41 15.41
C ILE A 86 -11.83 15.54 13.89
N ILE A 87 -10.76 15.92 13.21
CA ILE A 87 -10.70 15.91 11.76
C ILE A 87 -10.20 14.53 11.32
N GLU A 88 -11.00 13.84 10.52
CA GLU A 88 -10.59 12.63 9.80
C GLU A 88 -10.18 12.99 8.37
N PHE A 89 -9.04 12.49 7.90
CA PHE A 89 -8.59 12.67 6.52
C PHE A 89 -7.84 11.44 6.02
N ASP A 90 -7.91 11.20 4.72
CA ASP A 90 -7.25 10.07 4.06
C ASP A 90 -5.99 10.51 3.32
N GLU A 91 -4.89 9.78 3.49
CA GLU A 91 -3.70 9.90 2.64
C GLU A 91 -3.42 8.57 1.91
N PRO A 92 -2.73 8.59 0.76
CA PRO A 92 -2.27 7.37 0.11
C PRO A 92 -1.34 6.56 1.03
N LYS A 93 -1.66 5.29 1.26
CA LYS A 93 -0.79 4.39 2.03
C LYS A 93 0.31 3.86 1.11
N PRO A 94 1.60 4.08 1.39
CA PRO A 94 2.68 3.51 0.59
C PRO A 94 2.69 1.98 0.65
N PHE A 95 3.34 1.35 -0.33
CA PHE A 95 3.61 -0.09 -0.24
C PHE A 95 4.48 -0.40 0.97
N GLU A 96 4.29 -1.58 1.54
CA GLU A 96 5.02 -2.02 2.72
C GLU A 96 6.42 -2.51 2.33
N ASN A 97 7.43 -1.67 2.55
CA ASN A 97 8.85 -1.96 2.29
C ASN A 97 9.10 -2.69 0.93
N PRO A 98 8.69 -2.09 -0.20
CA PRO A 98 8.89 -2.69 -1.51
C PRO A 98 10.38 -2.76 -1.84
N LYS A 99 10.83 -3.87 -2.43
CA LYS A 99 12.24 -4.11 -2.78
C LYS A 99 12.39 -4.44 -4.26
N ILE A 100 13.58 -4.17 -4.79
CA ILE A 100 13.97 -4.69 -6.11
C ILE A 100 13.97 -6.21 -6.03
N GLY A 101 13.31 -6.85 -7.00
CA GLY A 101 13.12 -8.31 -7.00
C GLY A 101 11.75 -8.76 -6.49
N ASP A 102 10.95 -7.86 -5.90
CA ASP A 102 9.55 -8.17 -5.58
C ASP A 102 8.74 -8.47 -6.86
N TRP A 103 7.80 -9.40 -6.72
CA TRP A 103 6.95 -9.92 -7.77
C TRP A 103 5.66 -9.13 -7.90
N VAL A 104 5.08 -9.19 -9.10
CA VAL A 104 3.81 -8.54 -9.42
C VAL A 104 2.91 -9.52 -10.15
N LYS A 105 1.69 -9.72 -9.65
CA LYS A 105 0.66 -10.51 -10.33
C LYS A 105 -0.64 -9.72 -10.53
N PRO A 106 -1.39 -9.97 -11.62
CA PRO A 106 -2.73 -9.40 -11.79
C PRO A 106 -3.65 -9.77 -10.62
N LEU A 107 -4.52 -8.83 -10.24
CA LEU A 107 -5.67 -9.08 -9.35
C LEU A 107 -6.92 -9.40 -10.17
#